data_AF-A0A2T6LY55-F1
#
_entry.id   AF-A0A2T6LY55-F1
#
_cell.length_a   1.000
_cell.length_b   1.000
_cell.length_c   1.000
_cell.angle_alpha   90.00
_cell.angle_beta   90.00
_cell.angle_gamma   90.00
#
_symmetry.space_group_name_H-M   'P 1'
#
loop_
_entity.id
_entity.type
_entity.pdbx_description
1 polymer ?
#
loop_
_entity_poly.entity_id
_entity_poly.type
_entity_poly.pdbx_seq_one_letter_code
_entity_poly.pdbx_strand_id
1 'polypeptide(L)'
;MKSNVKDTGGVDVVVELPGQALEQLDPQAKQEITSIIARAKQDVRRAIARAEEPEGFERLEIVQGKGPTIEAWARLLCSDSFEIRGREPLRITLDLHQTRGGALIAVTTSTPTSGDGFEVVRATVVERQHDERAMRFAVMDAFDWHMRARSMVTKKLKWSLRLDVE
;
A
#
# COMPACT_ATOMS: atom_id res chain seq x y z
N MET A 1 -22.03 -22.79 17.94
CA MET A 1 -22.10 -21.45 18.56
C MET A 1 -22.14 -20.41 17.45
N LYS A 2 -23.26 -19.70 17.29
CA LYS A 2 -23.42 -18.65 16.27
C LYS A 2 -22.85 -17.35 16.87
N SER A 3 -21.72 -16.89 16.32
CA SER A 3 -21.14 -15.60 16.67
C SER A 3 -21.99 -14.48 16.05
N ASN A 4 -22.67 -13.72 16.92
CA ASN A 4 -23.34 -12.48 16.57
C ASN A 4 -22.27 -11.40 16.42
N VAL A 5 -21.83 -11.15 15.19
CA VAL A 5 -21.04 -9.94 14.89
C VAL A 5 -22.03 -8.78 14.93
N LYS A 6 -22.05 -8.08 16.07
CA LYS A 6 -22.73 -6.79 16.20
C LYS A 6 -22.04 -5.82 15.25
N ASP A 7 -22.83 -5.36 14.28
CA ASP A 7 -22.61 -4.19 13.44
C ASP A 7 -22.16 -3.02 14.33
N THR A 8 -20.85 -2.80 14.44
CA THR A 8 -20.27 -1.64 15.12
C THR A 8 -20.50 -0.45 14.21
N GLY A 9 -21.47 0.37 14.59
CA GLY A 9 -21.90 1.56 13.87
C GLY A 9 -20.72 2.33 13.29
N GLY A 10 -20.82 2.62 11.99
CA GLY A 10 -19.96 3.58 11.34
C GLY A 10 -19.91 4.84 12.18
N VAL A 11 -18.70 5.26 12.56
CA VAL A 11 -18.48 6.55 13.21
C VAL A 11 -18.79 7.61 12.15
N ASP A 12 -20.06 7.98 12.07
CA ASP A 12 -20.46 9.20 11.39
C ASP A 12 -19.89 10.35 12.22
N VAL A 13 -18.75 10.87 11.76
CA VAL A 13 -18.24 12.15 12.22
C VAL A 13 -19.21 13.22 11.71
N VAL A 14 -20.29 13.41 12.46
CA VAL A 14 -21.28 14.46 12.25
C VAL A 14 -20.62 15.78 12.67
N VAL A 15 -19.91 16.40 11.73
CA VAL A 15 -19.61 17.84 11.81
C VAL A 15 -20.91 18.55 11.43
N GLU A 16 -21.82 18.67 12.40
CA GLU A 16 -23.02 19.49 12.26
C GLU A 16 -22.60 20.96 12.32
N LEU A 17 -22.58 21.60 11.15
CA LEU A 17 -22.53 23.04 11.08
C LEU A 17 -23.94 23.56 11.36
N PRO A 18 -24.11 24.64 12.12
CA PRO A 18 -25.40 25.30 12.23
C PRO A 18 -25.80 25.79 10.83
N GLY A 19 -26.73 25.08 10.16
CA GLY A 19 -27.09 25.30 8.76
C GLY A 19 -27.49 26.75 8.45
N GLN A 20 -27.98 27.47 9.45
CA GLN A 20 -28.37 28.89 9.35
C GLN A 20 -27.17 29.86 9.16
N ALA A 21 -25.96 29.49 9.59
CA ALA A 21 -24.78 30.36 9.49
C ALA A 21 -24.10 30.28 8.12
N LEU A 22 -24.20 29.12 7.44
CA LEU A 22 -23.63 28.93 6.10
C LEU A 22 -24.50 29.55 5.00
N GLU A 23 -25.81 29.70 5.22
CA GLU A 23 -26.70 30.28 4.22
C GLU A 23 -26.44 31.77 3.95
N GLN A 24 -25.94 32.51 4.95
CA GLN A 24 -25.67 33.95 4.87
C GLN A 24 -24.29 34.30 4.31
N LEU A 25 -23.41 33.31 4.09
CA LEU A 25 -22.07 33.54 3.53
C LEU A 25 -22.11 33.76 2.02
N ASP A 26 -21.09 34.42 1.49
CA ASP A 26 -20.91 34.51 0.05
C ASP A 26 -20.61 33.11 -0.55
N PRO A 27 -20.94 32.86 -1.84
CA PRO A 27 -20.77 31.56 -2.47
C PRO A 27 -19.33 31.02 -2.47
N GLN A 28 -18.32 31.89 -2.52
CA GLN A 28 -16.91 31.52 -2.53
C GLN A 28 -16.45 31.08 -1.14
N ALA A 29 -16.82 31.81 -0.09
CA ALA A 29 -16.59 31.42 1.30
C ALA A 29 -17.26 30.07 1.64
N LYS A 30 -18.48 29.81 1.13
CA LYS A 30 -19.14 28.50 1.29
C LYS A 30 -18.35 27.35 0.64
N GLN A 31 -17.85 27.56 -0.57
CA GLN A 31 -17.03 26.56 -1.27
C GLN A 31 -15.72 26.27 -0.52
N GLU A 32 -15.03 27.31 -0.05
CA GLU A 32 -13.79 27.15 0.72
C GLU A 32 -14.02 26.37 2.02
N ILE A 33 -15.02 26.75 2.82
CA ILE A 33 -15.36 26.06 4.07
C ILE A 33 -15.72 24.60 3.80
N THR A 34 -16.51 24.33 2.76
CA THR A 34 -16.88 22.96 2.39
C THR A 34 -15.66 22.13 2.00
N SER A 35 -14.71 22.71 1.27
CA SER A 35 -13.47 22.04 0.87
C SER A 35 -12.55 21.73 2.07
N ILE A 36 -12.45 22.65 3.03
CA ILE A 36 -11.67 22.47 4.26
C ILE A 36 -12.26 21.35 5.11
N ILE A 37 -13.59 21.33 5.26
CA ILE A 37 -14.29 20.31 6.03
C ILE A 37 -14.18 18.95 5.35
N ALA A 38 -14.27 18.89 4.02
CA ALA A 38 -14.07 17.65 3.27
C ALA A 38 -12.67 17.07 3.50
N ARG A 39 -11.62 17.92 3.46
CA ARG A 39 -10.24 17.52 3.78
C ARG A 39 -10.10 17.05 5.23
N ALA A 40 -10.61 17.82 6.19
CA ALA A 40 -10.56 17.47 7.61
C ALA A 40 -11.28 16.13 7.91
N LYS A 41 -12.45 15.90 7.31
CA LYS A 41 -13.17 14.61 7.42
C LYS A 41 -12.36 13.46 6.84
N GLN A 42 -11.70 13.68 5.70
CA GLN A 42 -10.84 12.68 5.08
C GLN A 42 -9.63 12.35 5.96
N ASP A 43 -9.01 13.36 6.58
CA ASP A 43 -7.85 13.17 7.45
C ASP A 43 -8.22 12.48 8.77
N VAL A 44 -9.37 12.81 9.37
CA VAL A 44 -9.89 12.11 10.55
C VAL A 44 -10.22 10.65 10.22
N ARG A 45 -10.88 10.39 9.09
CA ARG A 45 -11.15 9.00 8.65
C ARG A 45 -9.86 8.21 8.45
N ARG A 46 -8.82 8.83 7.87
CA ARG A 46 -7.49 8.23 7.76
C ARG A 46 -6.87 7.94 9.12
N ALA A 47 -7.00 8.86 10.09
CA ALA A 47 -6.46 8.68 11.43
C ALA A 47 -7.17 7.55 12.21
N ILE A 48 -8.50 7.48 12.16
CA ILE A 48 -9.29 6.40 12.78
C ILE A 48 -8.92 5.05 12.14
N ALA A 49 -8.85 4.98 10.82
CA ALA A 49 -8.44 3.77 10.11
C ALA A 49 -6.99 3.35 10.39
N ARG A 50 -6.12 4.26 10.85
CA ARG A 50 -4.75 3.96 11.29
C ARG A 50 -4.69 3.43 12.73
N ALA A 51 -5.66 3.75 13.57
CA ALA A 51 -5.68 3.39 14.99
C ALA A 51 -6.22 1.98 15.25
N GLU A 52 -7.06 1.45 14.36
CA GLU A 52 -7.53 0.07 14.43
C GLU A 52 -6.48 -0.88 13.84
N GLU A 53 -5.95 -1.79 14.67
CA GLU A 53 -5.12 -2.91 14.23
C GLU A 53 -6.00 -3.90 13.43
N PRO A 54 -5.85 -3.99 12.10
CA PRO A 54 -6.68 -4.87 11.30
C PRO A 54 -6.19 -6.31 11.45
N GLU A 55 -7.10 -7.26 11.63
CA GLU A 55 -6.74 -8.67 11.75
C GLU A 55 -5.91 -9.15 10.55
N GLY A 56 -4.72 -9.71 10.83
CA GLY A 56 -3.80 -10.21 9.81
C GLY A 56 -3.00 -9.14 9.06
N PHE A 57 -3.02 -7.88 9.52
CA PHE A 57 -2.15 -6.80 9.03
C PHE A 57 -1.16 -6.41 10.13
N GLU A 58 0.08 -6.14 9.74
CA GLU A 58 1.14 -5.69 10.64
C GLU A 58 1.57 -4.28 10.25
N ARG A 59 2.08 -3.53 11.23
CA ARG A 59 2.68 -2.22 10.96
C ARG A 59 4.02 -2.45 10.26
N LEU A 60 4.09 -2.05 9.01
CA LEU A 60 5.26 -2.15 8.15
C LEU A 60 5.90 -0.76 8.02
N GLU A 61 7.19 -0.67 8.35
CA GLU A 61 8.03 0.50 8.10
C GLU A 61 9.16 0.10 7.14
N ILE A 62 9.25 0.76 5.99
CA ILE A 62 10.27 0.51 4.98
C ILE A 62 11.11 1.77 4.81
N VAL A 63 12.33 1.73 5.33
CA VAL A 63 13.32 2.80 5.16
C VAL A 63 14.10 2.54 3.88
N GLN A 64 13.88 3.37 2.87
CA GLN A 64 14.55 3.24 1.58
C GLN A 64 15.91 3.92 1.60
N GLY A 65 16.87 3.36 0.86
CA GLY A 65 18.17 4.03 0.67
C GLY A 65 18.04 5.35 -0.10
N LYS A 66 17.00 5.49 -0.93
CA LYS A 66 16.63 6.71 -1.66
C LYS A 66 15.12 6.85 -1.67
N GLY A 67 14.62 8.05 -1.38
CA GLY A 67 13.19 8.35 -1.36
C GLY A 67 12.58 8.39 0.05
N PRO A 68 11.24 8.44 0.16
CA PRO A 68 10.56 8.54 1.45
C PRO A 68 10.54 7.19 2.19
N THR A 69 10.50 7.26 3.52
CA THR A 69 10.12 6.11 4.37
C THR A 69 8.64 5.81 4.15
N ILE A 70 8.31 4.54 3.95
CA ILE A 70 6.93 4.08 3.79
C ILE A 70 6.47 3.45 5.09
N GLU A 71 5.43 4.02 5.70
CA GLU A 71 4.73 3.44 6.84
C GLU A 71 3.31 3.05 6.45
N ALA A 72 2.94 1.78 6.66
CA ALA A 72 1.60 1.29 6.36
C ALA A 72 1.21 0.09 7.23
N TRP A 73 -0.09 -0.08 7.46
CA TRP A 73 -0.63 -1.37 7.87
C TRP A 73 -0.75 -2.26 6.65
N ALA A 74 0.08 -3.30 6.59
CA ALA A 74 0.20 -4.17 5.43
C ALA A 74 0.34 -5.63 5.85
N ARG A 75 -0.10 -6.52 4.97
CA ARG A 75 0.13 -7.97 5.09
C ARG A 75 1.03 -8.44 3.97
N LEU A 76 1.98 -9.33 4.28
CA LEU A 76 2.81 -9.96 3.26
C LEU A 76 1.96 -10.93 2.43
N LEU A 77 1.90 -10.74 1.11
CA LEU A 77 1.23 -11.65 0.19
C LEU A 77 2.17 -12.79 -0.24
N CYS A 78 3.39 -12.43 -0.62
CA CYS A 78 4.42 -13.40 -0.98
C CYS A 78 5.82 -12.79 -0.87
N SER A 79 6.80 -13.65 -0.62
CA SER A 79 8.22 -13.34 -0.60
C SER A 79 8.99 -14.36 -1.43
N ASP A 80 10.08 -13.96 -2.09
CA ASP A 80 11.05 -14.87 -2.70
C ASP A 80 12.46 -14.31 -2.51
N SER A 81 13.45 -15.17 -2.27
CA SER A 81 14.85 -14.75 -2.14
C SER A 81 15.78 -15.64 -2.94
N PHE A 82 16.84 -15.03 -3.46
CA PHE A 82 17.84 -15.70 -4.29
C PHE A 82 19.17 -14.97 -4.21
N GLU A 83 20.25 -15.67 -4.54
CA GLU A 83 21.59 -15.09 -4.56
C GLU A 83 22.05 -14.87 -6.00
N ILE A 84 22.61 -13.69 -6.27
CA ILE A 84 23.33 -13.38 -7.49
C ILE A 84 24.79 -13.69 -7.23
N ARG A 85 25.35 -14.63 -8.01
CA ARG A 85 26.77 -14.96 -7.98
C ARG A 85 27.54 -13.93 -8.80
N GLY A 86 28.68 -13.50 -8.28
CA GLY A 86 29.54 -12.53 -8.95
C GLY A 86 30.77 -12.22 -8.11
N ARG A 87 31.51 -11.17 -8.49
CA ARG A 87 32.64 -10.66 -7.70
C ARG A 87 32.20 -10.19 -6.31
N GLU A 88 31.02 -9.59 -6.23
CA GLU A 88 30.36 -9.16 -5.01
C GLU A 88 28.99 -9.85 -4.95
N PRO A 89 28.91 -11.03 -4.33
CA PRO A 89 27.66 -11.78 -4.26
C PRO A 89 26.61 -11.04 -3.40
N LEU A 90 25.40 -10.94 -3.93
CA LEU A 90 24.26 -10.28 -3.29
C LEU A 90 23.12 -11.28 -3.09
N ARG A 91 22.52 -11.25 -1.90
CA ARG A 91 21.21 -11.84 -1.67
C ARG A 91 20.15 -10.80 -2.00
N ILE A 92 19.26 -11.15 -2.93
CA ILE A 92 18.11 -10.34 -3.31
C ILE A 92 16.86 -10.97 -2.70
N THR A 93 16.08 -10.17 -1.99
CA THR A 93 14.76 -10.53 -1.47
C THR A 93 13.71 -9.66 -2.15
N LEU A 94 12.64 -10.29 -2.66
CA LEU A 94 11.51 -9.64 -3.28
C LEU A 94 10.28 -9.91 -2.41
N ASP A 95 9.72 -8.85 -1.84
CA ASP A 95 8.52 -8.94 -1.00
C ASP A 95 7.37 -8.16 -1.64
N LEU A 96 6.18 -8.75 -1.63
CA LEU A 96 4.96 -8.10 -2.08
C LEU A 96 3.98 -8.03 -0.92
N HIS A 97 3.66 -6.81 -0.49
CA HIS A 97 2.70 -6.56 0.57
C HIS A 97 1.40 -5.98 0.00
N GLN A 98 0.30 -6.19 0.72
CA GLN A 98 -0.97 -5.52 0.47
C GLN A 98 -1.34 -4.66 1.68
N THR A 99 -1.62 -3.39 1.44
CA THR A 99 -2.13 -2.46 2.46
C THR A 99 -3.61 -2.69 2.75
N ARG A 100 -4.11 -2.20 3.90
CA ARG A 100 -5.55 -2.22 4.23
C ARG A 100 -6.43 -1.60 3.11
N GLY A 101 -5.92 -0.56 2.44
CA GLY A 101 -6.63 0.12 1.34
C GLY A 101 -6.69 -0.70 0.04
N GLY A 102 -5.96 -1.83 -0.03
CA GLY A 102 -5.84 -2.67 -1.22
C GLY A 102 -4.74 -2.23 -2.19
N ALA A 103 -4.00 -1.16 -1.89
CA ALA A 103 -2.76 -0.83 -2.61
C ALA A 103 -1.69 -1.90 -2.34
N LEU A 104 -0.80 -2.11 -3.30
CA LEU A 104 0.29 -3.08 -3.20
C LEU A 104 1.63 -2.38 -2.97
N ILE A 105 2.53 -3.00 -2.25
CA ILE A 105 3.90 -2.50 -2.03
C ILE A 105 4.87 -3.56 -2.49
N ALA A 106 5.62 -3.27 -3.56
CA ALA A 106 6.68 -4.12 -4.08
C ALA A 106 8.01 -3.67 -3.48
N VAL A 107 8.67 -4.54 -2.72
CA VAL A 107 9.92 -4.25 -2.02
C VAL A 107 11.03 -5.15 -2.55
N THR A 108 12.16 -4.55 -2.92
CA THR A 108 13.39 -5.25 -3.28
C THR A 108 14.48 -4.87 -2.29
N THR A 109 14.99 -5.87 -1.59
CA THR A 109 16.12 -5.73 -0.67
C THR A 109 17.33 -6.44 -1.25
N SER A 110 18.47 -5.74 -1.31
CA SER A 110 19.75 -6.28 -1.74
C SER A 110 20.74 -6.24 -0.59
N THR A 111 21.20 -7.40 -0.14
CA THR A 111 22.12 -7.53 0.99
C THR A 111 23.41 -8.25 0.54
N PRO A 112 24.60 -7.69 0.76
CA PRO A 112 25.87 -8.38 0.50
C PRO A 112 25.96 -9.69 1.30
N THR A 113 26.35 -10.79 0.65
CA THR A 113 26.48 -12.09 1.35
C THR A 113 27.78 -12.21 2.15
N SER A 114 28.78 -11.39 1.85
CA SER A 114 30.07 -11.36 2.55
C SER A 114 30.01 -10.74 3.94
N GLY A 115 28.88 -10.13 4.33
CA GLY A 115 28.74 -9.37 5.59
C GLY A 115 29.32 -7.96 5.52
N ASP A 116 30.26 -7.71 4.62
CA ASP A 116 30.78 -6.38 4.32
C ASP A 116 29.91 -5.69 3.27
N GLY A 117 29.36 -4.52 3.61
CA GLY A 117 28.62 -3.62 2.72
C GLY A 117 27.28 -3.16 3.30
N PHE A 118 26.55 -2.36 2.52
CA PHE A 118 25.27 -1.77 2.96
C PHE A 118 24.08 -2.47 2.31
N GLU A 119 23.04 -2.70 3.11
CA GLU A 119 21.75 -3.13 2.61
C GLU A 119 21.11 -2.02 1.77
N VAL A 120 20.63 -2.37 0.58
CA VAL A 120 19.90 -1.45 -0.29
C VAL A 120 18.45 -1.91 -0.37
N VAL A 121 17.56 -1.10 0.19
CA VAL A 121 16.11 -1.30 0.14
C VAL A 121 15.48 -0.32 -0.84
N ARG A 122 14.63 -0.84 -1.74
CA ARG A 122 13.80 -0.08 -2.66
C ARG A 122 12.36 -0.57 -2.55
N ALA A 123 11.42 0.35 -2.50
CA ALA A 123 10.01 0.03 -2.39
C ALA A 123 9.18 0.93 -3.31
N THR A 124 8.24 0.31 -4.02
CA THR A 124 7.29 1.02 -4.88
C THR A 124 5.88 0.74 -4.39
N VAL A 125 5.13 1.81 -4.13
CA VAL A 125 3.70 1.72 -3.81
C VAL A 125 2.92 1.77 -5.12
N VAL A 126 2.19 0.70 -5.41
CA VAL A 126 1.24 0.63 -6.52
C VAL A 126 -0.14 0.91 -5.96
N GLU A 127 -0.68 2.07 -6.30
CA GLU A 127 -2.00 2.49 -5.87
C GLU A 127 -3.07 1.49 -6.32
N ARG A 128 -4.13 1.36 -5.52
CA ARG A 128 -5.27 0.53 -5.88
C ARG A 128 -5.96 1.10 -7.11
N GLN A 129 -6.13 0.27 -8.12
CA GLN A 129 -6.87 0.60 -9.33
C GLN A 129 -8.09 -0.32 -9.48
N HIS A 130 -9.04 0.09 -10.32
CA HIS A 130 -10.16 -0.77 -10.72
C HIS A 130 -9.70 -1.92 -11.63
N ASP A 131 -8.71 -1.65 -12.49
CA ASP A 131 -8.10 -2.68 -13.32
C ASP A 131 -7.01 -3.44 -12.53
N GLU A 132 -7.37 -4.62 -12.03
CA GLU A 132 -6.43 -5.50 -11.34
C GLU A 132 -5.24 -5.91 -12.22
N ARG A 133 -5.42 -6.01 -13.55
CA ARG A 133 -4.35 -6.42 -14.45
C ARG A 133 -3.31 -5.31 -14.56
N ALA A 134 -3.73 -4.06 -14.75
CA ALA A 134 -2.84 -2.90 -14.75
C ALA A 134 -2.05 -2.82 -13.43
N MET A 135 -2.71 -3.03 -12.29
CA MET A 135 -2.05 -3.05 -10.98
C MET A 135 -0.99 -4.17 -10.88
N ARG A 136 -1.29 -5.37 -11.39
CA ARG A 136 -0.33 -6.50 -11.42
C ARG A 136 0.85 -6.22 -12.35
N PHE A 137 0.63 -5.55 -13.48
CA PHE A 137 1.72 -5.15 -14.38
C PHE A 137 2.60 -4.07 -13.76
N ALA A 138 2.02 -3.07 -13.09
CA ALA A 138 2.79 -2.07 -12.36
C ALA A 138 3.67 -2.69 -11.24
N VAL A 139 3.18 -3.74 -10.56
CA VAL A 139 4.02 -4.52 -9.62
C VAL A 139 5.17 -5.22 -10.34
N MET A 140 4.93 -5.76 -11.54
CA MET A 140 5.99 -6.39 -12.33
C MET A 140 7.01 -5.37 -12.86
N ASP A 141 6.57 -4.18 -13.26
CA ASP A 141 7.44 -3.06 -13.63
C ASP A 141 8.32 -2.64 -12.44
N ALA A 142 7.76 -2.56 -11.23
CA ALA A 142 8.51 -2.24 -10.01
C ALA A 142 9.58 -3.29 -9.66
N PHE A 143 9.39 -4.54 -10.09
CA PHE A 143 10.39 -5.61 -9.98
C PHE A 143 11.26 -5.75 -11.23
N ASP A 144 11.26 -4.78 -12.14
CA ASP A 144 12.00 -4.79 -13.40
C ASP A 144 11.77 -6.08 -14.21
N TRP A 145 10.55 -6.63 -14.13
CA TRP A 145 10.16 -7.92 -14.74
C TRP A 145 11.08 -9.10 -14.39
N HIS A 146 11.72 -9.07 -13.22
CA HIS A 146 12.67 -10.10 -12.82
C HIS A 146 12.04 -11.50 -12.85
N MET A 147 12.78 -12.48 -13.39
CA MET A 147 12.27 -13.86 -13.57
C MET A 147 11.81 -14.51 -12.26
N ARG A 148 12.47 -14.18 -11.14
CA ARG A 148 12.07 -14.65 -9.80
C ARG A 148 10.75 -14.01 -9.36
N ALA A 149 10.55 -12.71 -9.57
CA ALA A 149 9.26 -12.06 -9.32
C ALA A 149 8.14 -12.71 -10.14
N ARG A 150 8.38 -12.96 -11.43
CA ARG A 150 7.42 -13.64 -12.31
C ARG A 150 7.04 -15.01 -11.77
N SER A 151 8.03 -15.83 -11.39
CA SER A 151 7.78 -17.15 -10.79
C SER A 151 7.04 -17.04 -9.46
N MET A 152 7.40 -16.06 -8.61
CA MET A 152 6.77 -15.80 -7.33
C MET A 152 5.27 -15.52 -7.50
N VAL A 153 4.89 -14.53 -8.32
CA VAL A 153 3.48 -14.13 -8.45
C VAL A 153 2.65 -15.16 -9.20
N THR A 154 3.21 -15.85 -10.20
CA THR A 154 2.47 -16.89 -10.95
C THR A 154 2.30 -18.18 -10.15
N LYS A 155 3.31 -18.61 -9.37
CA LYS A 155 3.22 -19.88 -8.62
C LYS A 155 2.56 -19.74 -7.26
N LYS A 156 2.85 -18.66 -6.52
CA LYS A 156 2.33 -18.45 -5.16
C LYS A 156 0.98 -17.74 -5.19
N LEU A 157 0.83 -16.68 -6.00
CA LEU A 157 -0.41 -15.89 -6.08
C LEU A 157 -1.33 -16.25 -7.25
N LYS A 158 -0.89 -17.14 -8.13
CA LYS A 158 -1.66 -17.59 -9.31
C LYS A 158 -2.06 -16.45 -10.25
N TRP A 159 -1.27 -15.38 -10.30
CA TRP A 159 -1.54 -14.27 -11.21
C TRP A 159 -1.36 -14.70 -12.67
N SER A 160 -2.28 -14.29 -13.54
CA SER A 160 -2.08 -14.34 -14.99
C SER A 160 -1.39 -13.06 -15.45
N LEU A 161 -0.26 -13.20 -16.16
CA LEU A 161 0.51 -12.09 -16.73
C LEU A 161 0.42 -12.07 -18.28
N ARG A 162 -0.70 -12.54 -18.83
CA ARG A 162 -0.96 -12.53 -20.27
C ARG A 162 -1.80 -11.30 -20.64
N LEU A 163 -1.48 -10.71 -21.79
CA LEU A 163 -2.24 -9.63 -22.41
C LEU A 163 -2.57 -10.10 -23.82
N ASP A 164 -3.87 -10.21 -24.12
CA ASP A 164 -4.35 -10.48 -25.47
C ASP A 164 -4.50 -9.12 -26.18
N VAL A 165 -3.98 -9.03 -27.40
CA VAL A 165 -3.99 -7.81 -28.24
C VAL A 165 -4.63 -8.19 -29.57
N GLU A 166 -5.59 -7.37 -30.03
CA GLU A 166 -6.26 -7.49 -31.34
C GLU A 166 -5.59 -6.64 -32.40
#